data_AF-A0A4S3F846-F1
#
_entry.id   AF-A0A4S3F846-F1
#
_cell.length_a   1.000
_cell.length_b   1.000
_cell.length_c   1.000
_cell.angle_alpha   90.00
_cell.angle_beta   90.00
_cell.angle_gamma   90.00
#
_symmetry.space_group_name_H-M   'P 1'
#
loop_
_entity.id
_entity.type
_entity.pdbx_description
1 polymer ?
#
loop_
_entity_poly.entity_id
_entity_poly.type
_entity_poly.pdbx_seq_one_letter_code
_entity_poly.pdbx_strand_id
1 'polypeptide(L)'
;MRTRKLILAATFGLLLAGCSQTSTTTDAEMIPPEYPVDYFFKNSEVSSYQISPAGDYISMMKPWQDRKNVFVYPTDNPDQIKRVTSVTGRDIAYYYWVGEDTVIYSRDTGGDENFYLVTVNVKTGEEKTITPTSGVVAYVIDTLD
;
A
#
# COMPACT_ATOMS: atom_id res chain seq x y z
N MET A 1 30.11 21.41 71.65
CA MET A 1 29.10 22.06 72.52
C MET A 1 28.83 23.46 71.99
N ARG A 2 27.59 23.96 72.19
CA ARG A 2 26.98 25.22 71.68
C ARG A 2 26.28 25.07 70.33
N THR A 3 25.01 25.39 70.12
CA THR A 3 23.79 25.51 70.95
C THR A 3 22.67 25.73 69.93
N ARG A 4 21.54 25.03 70.06
CA ARG A 4 20.32 25.26 69.26
C ARG A 4 19.74 26.65 69.53
N LYS A 5 19.17 27.30 68.51
CA LYS A 5 17.99 28.15 68.67
C LYS A 5 16.99 27.88 67.55
N LEU A 6 15.79 27.47 67.96
CA LEU A 6 14.54 27.48 67.22
C LEU A 6 13.97 28.92 67.16
N ILE A 7 12.95 29.09 66.30
CA ILE A 7 11.77 30.00 66.33
C ILE A 7 11.67 30.72 64.97
N LEU A 8 10.84 30.26 64.02
CA LEU A 8 9.37 30.42 63.87
C LEU A 8 8.99 31.80 63.30
N ALA A 9 8.48 31.83 62.06
CA ALA A 9 7.31 32.61 61.66
C ALA A 9 7.01 32.41 60.16
N ALA A 10 5.75 32.05 59.88
CA ALA A 10 5.18 31.94 58.55
C ALA A 10 4.98 33.33 57.92
N THR A 11 5.07 33.43 56.59
CA THR A 11 4.32 34.42 55.80
C THR A 11 4.21 33.97 54.35
N PHE A 12 3.00 33.51 54.04
CA PHE A 12 2.22 33.72 52.83
C PHE A 12 2.89 34.53 51.69
N GLY A 13 3.04 33.90 50.53
CA GLY A 13 3.49 34.53 49.30
C GLY A 13 3.26 33.61 48.11
N LEU A 14 2.00 33.37 47.78
CA LEU A 14 1.57 32.71 46.54
C LEU A 14 1.92 33.61 45.36
N LEU A 15 3.17 33.56 44.88
CA LEU A 15 3.57 34.15 43.61
C LEU A 15 3.22 33.15 42.51
N LEU A 16 2.08 33.39 41.86
CA LEU A 16 1.81 32.86 40.53
C LEU A 16 2.94 33.33 39.61
N ALA A 17 3.94 32.48 39.39
CA ALA A 17 4.82 32.58 38.24
C ALA A 17 3.96 32.24 37.01
N GLY A 18 3.28 33.27 36.51
CA GLY A 18 2.57 33.25 35.25
C GLY A 18 3.50 32.77 34.14
N CYS A 19 2.94 31.93 33.27
CA CYS A 19 3.61 31.33 32.13
C CYS A 19 4.34 32.39 31.30
N SER A 20 5.63 32.16 31.08
CA SER A 20 6.37 32.79 29.98
C SER A 20 7.29 31.73 29.38
N GLN A 21 6.66 30.73 28.76
CA GLN A 21 7.25 30.03 27.62
C GLN A 21 6.62 30.63 26.37
N THR A 22 7.10 31.80 25.96
CA THR A 22 7.00 32.21 24.57
C THR A 22 8.01 31.35 23.82
N SER A 23 7.61 30.12 23.48
CA SER A 23 8.30 29.37 22.45
C SER A 23 8.03 30.10 21.14
N THR A 24 8.86 31.08 20.81
CA THR A 24 9.00 31.53 19.43
C THR A 24 9.71 30.39 18.69
N THR A 25 8.93 29.39 18.31
CA THR A 25 9.31 28.52 17.20
C THR A 25 9.28 29.42 15.98
N THR A 26 10.44 29.87 15.54
CA THR A 26 10.62 30.33 14.17
C THR A 26 10.25 29.13 13.29
N ASP A 27 9.02 29.09 12.79
CA ASP A 27 8.66 28.23 11.67
C ASP A 27 9.54 28.68 10.50
N ALA A 28 10.66 27.99 10.31
CA ALA A 28 11.40 28.09 9.07
C ALA A 28 10.43 27.70 7.96
N GLU A 29 10.18 28.62 7.03
CA GLU A 29 9.33 28.39 5.88
C GLU A 29 9.87 27.17 5.11
N MET A 30 9.21 26.03 5.26
CA MET A 30 9.57 24.81 4.56
C MET A 30 9.08 24.95 3.12
N ILE A 31 9.98 25.30 2.20
CA ILE A 31 9.68 25.31 0.77
C ILE A 31 9.51 23.86 0.30
N PRO A 32 8.35 23.47 -0.27
CA PRO A 32 8.16 22.11 -0.79
C PRO A 32 9.13 21.82 -1.95
N PRO A 33 9.60 20.57 -2.09
CA PRO A 33 10.42 20.18 -3.23
C PRO A 33 9.64 20.32 -4.55
N GLU A 34 10.33 20.81 -5.58
CA GLU A 34 9.80 20.85 -6.94
C GLU A 34 9.89 19.46 -7.59
N TYR A 35 8.80 19.01 -8.19
CA TYR A 35 8.74 17.76 -8.96
C TYR A 35 8.38 18.05 -10.42
N PRO A 36 9.00 17.35 -11.39
CA PRO A 36 8.59 17.49 -12.77
C PRO A 36 7.18 16.94 -12.98
N VAL A 37 6.44 17.49 -13.95
CA VAL A 37 5.02 17.16 -14.17
C VAL A 37 4.80 15.66 -14.39
N ASP A 38 5.71 14.99 -15.10
CA ASP A 38 5.65 13.55 -15.36
C ASP A 38 5.68 12.70 -14.08
N TYR A 39 6.26 13.22 -12.98
CA TYR A 39 6.29 12.54 -11.69
C TYR A 39 4.88 12.23 -11.17
N PHE A 40 3.94 13.15 -11.38
CA PHE A 40 2.55 13.00 -10.92
C PHE A 40 1.72 12.02 -11.76
N PHE A 41 2.22 11.63 -12.95
CA PHE A 41 1.55 10.69 -13.85
C PHE A 41 2.15 9.28 -13.83
N LYS A 42 3.21 9.06 -13.04
CA LYS A 42 3.82 7.73 -12.91
C LYS A 42 2.92 6.81 -12.09
N ASN A 43 2.90 5.54 -12.50
CA ASN A 43 2.32 4.48 -11.69
C ASN A 43 3.11 4.33 -10.38
N SER A 44 2.39 4.09 -9.27
CA SER A 44 3.02 3.77 -7.99
C SER A 44 3.98 2.58 -8.13
N GLU A 45 5.13 2.62 -7.45
CA GLU A 45 6.11 1.53 -7.47
C GLU A 45 5.52 0.21 -6.96
N VAL A 46 4.63 0.30 -5.97
CA VAL A 46 3.84 -0.82 -5.46
C VAL A 46 2.42 -0.34 -5.11
N SER A 47 1.42 -1.20 -5.32
CA SER A 47 0.04 -0.98 -4.87
C SER A 47 -0.67 -2.31 -4.64
N SER A 48 -1.85 -2.27 -4.02
CA SER A 48 -2.80 -3.39 -3.95
C SER A 48 -2.23 -4.67 -3.33
N TYR A 49 -1.57 -4.59 -2.17
CA TYR A 49 -1.09 -5.79 -1.47
C TYR A 49 -2.24 -6.73 -1.08
N GLN A 50 -2.04 -8.04 -1.23
CA GLN A 50 -2.96 -9.07 -0.72
C GLN A 50 -2.18 -10.31 -0.27
N ILE A 51 -2.71 -11.01 0.74
CA ILE A 51 -2.20 -12.31 1.20
C ILE A 51 -3.02 -13.44 0.57
N SER A 52 -2.39 -14.53 0.17
CA SER A 52 -3.10 -15.75 -0.29
C SER A 52 -3.91 -16.36 0.86
N PRO A 53 -5.03 -17.06 0.60
CA PRO A 53 -5.87 -17.65 1.64
C PRO A 53 -5.13 -18.54 2.65
N ALA A 54 -4.17 -19.35 2.18
CA ALA A 54 -3.35 -20.22 3.05
C ALA A 54 -2.23 -19.46 3.80
N GLY A 55 -1.98 -18.19 3.46
CA GLY A 55 -0.90 -17.38 4.04
C GLY A 55 0.49 -17.58 3.41
N ASP A 56 0.63 -18.49 2.44
CA ASP A 56 1.92 -18.87 1.84
C ASP A 56 2.55 -17.75 0.98
N TYR A 57 1.75 -16.87 0.41
CA TYR A 57 2.20 -15.83 -0.51
C TYR A 57 1.67 -14.44 -0.16
N ILE A 58 2.50 -13.43 -0.39
CA ILE A 58 2.08 -12.05 -0.54
C ILE A 58 2.13 -11.67 -2.01
N SER A 59 1.08 -11.03 -2.48
CA SER A 59 0.95 -10.46 -3.82
C SER A 59 0.87 -8.95 -3.77
N MET A 60 1.23 -8.31 -4.87
CA MET A 60 1.14 -6.86 -5.06
C MET A 60 1.13 -6.51 -6.55
N MET A 61 0.75 -5.29 -6.88
CA MET A 61 0.91 -4.75 -8.22
C MET A 61 2.16 -3.88 -8.31
N LYS A 62 2.99 -4.11 -9.32
CA LYS A 62 4.16 -3.28 -9.65
C LYS A 62 4.19 -2.94 -11.15
N PRO A 63 4.81 -1.82 -11.55
CA PRO A 63 5.02 -1.51 -12.95
C PRO A 63 5.94 -2.54 -13.65
N TRP A 64 5.60 -2.92 -14.87
CA TRP A 64 6.45 -3.62 -15.82
C TRP A 64 6.04 -3.21 -17.23
N GLN A 65 7.00 -2.74 -18.04
CA GLN A 65 6.75 -2.19 -19.38
C GLN A 65 5.61 -1.16 -19.40
N ASP A 66 5.70 -0.14 -18.54
CA ASP A 66 4.73 0.95 -18.40
C ASP A 66 3.31 0.51 -18.02
N ARG A 67 3.12 -0.74 -17.58
CA ARG A 67 1.84 -1.27 -17.12
C ARG A 67 1.90 -1.95 -15.76
N LYS A 68 0.84 -1.83 -14.97
CA LYS A 68 0.71 -2.54 -13.70
C LYS A 68 0.46 -4.03 -13.93
N ASN A 69 1.34 -4.85 -13.37
CA ASN A 69 1.28 -6.30 -13.38
C ASN A 69 1.31 -6.84 -11.96
N VAL A 70 0.78 -8.05 -11.75
CA VAL A 70 0.81 -8.77 -10.47
C VAL A 70 2.16 -9.43 -10.26
N PHE A 71 2.73 -9.23 -9.07
CA PHE A 71 3.92 -9.85 -8.54
C PHE A 71 3.57 -10.59 -7.25
N VAL A 72 4.32 -11.64 -6.94
CA VAL A 72 4.15 -12.46 -5.74
C VAL A 72 5.51 -12.80 -5.13
N TYR A 73 5.57 -12.96 -3.81
CA TYR A 73 6.69 -13.58 -3.10
C TYR A 73 6.18 -14.50 -1.98
N PRO A 74 6.91 -15.56 -1.61
CA PRO A 74 6.60 -16.37 -0.42
C PRO A 74 6.64 -15.52 0.85
N THR A 75 5.66 -15.64 1.74
CA THR A 75 5.54 -14.81 2.95
C THR A 75 6.79 -14.88 3.85
N ASP A 76 7.50 -16.00 3.84
CA ASP A 76 8.74 -16.24 4.58
C ASP A 76 10.02 -15.80 3.84
N ASN A 77 9.92 -15.39 2.57
CA ASN A 77 11.06 -14.99 1.75
C ASN A 77 10.74 -13.86 0.75
N PRO A 78 10.69 -12.59 1.22
CA PRO A 78 10.36 -11.44 0.38
C PRO A 78 11.30 -11.19 -0.80
N ASP A 79 12.55 -11.67 -0.71
CA ASP A 79 13.56 -11.51 -1.76
C ASP A 79 13.26 -12.37 -3.00
N GLN A 80 12.39 -13.40 -2.87
CA GLN A 80 11.96 -14.25 -3.98
C GLN A 80 10.75 -13.69 -4.73
N ILE A 81 10.71 -12.37 -4.91
CA ILE A 81 9.66 -11.72 -5.70
C ILE A 81 9.73 -12.15 -7.17
N LYS A 82 8.58 -12.56 -7.71
CA LYS A 82 8.42 -12.90 -9.13
C LYS A 82 7.15 -12.28 -9.69
N ARG A 83 7.21 -11.94 -10.97
CA ARG A 83 6.07 -11.45 -11.74
C ARG A 83 5.25 -12.64 -12.25
N VAL A 84 3.93 -12.59 -12.10
CA VAL A 84 3.01 -13.66 -12.55
C VAL A 84 2.12 -13.26 -13.72
N THR A 85 2.15 -12.00 -14.15
CA THR A 85 1.39 -11.52 -15.32
C THR A 85 2.29 -10.74 -16.28
N SER A 86 1.92 -10.70 -17.56
CA SER A 86 2.72 -10.04 -18.61
C SER A 86 1.89 -9.12 -19.52
N VAL A 87 0.98 -8.35 -18.94
CA VAL A 87 0.13 -7.40 -19.67
C VAL A 87 0.93 -6.15 -20.05
N THR A 88 0.86 -5.78 -21.33
CA THR A 88 1.52 -4.60 -21.91
C THR A 88 0.55 -3.57 -22.52
N GLY A 89 -0.71 -3.95 -22.71
CA GLY A 89 -1.72 -3.10 -23.35
C GLY A 89 -2.26 -2.01 -22.42
N ARG A 90 -2.87 -2.42 -21.30
CA ARG A 90 -3.50 -1.56 -20.28
C ARG A 90 -3.20 -2.11 -18.89
N ASP A 91 -3.32 -1.25 -17.88
CA ASP A 91 -3.11 -1.65 -16.50
C ASP A 91 -4.16 -2.71 -16.12
N ILE A 92 -3.74 -3.72 -15.37
CA ILE A 92 -4.68 -4.63 -14.72
C ILE A 92 -5.49 -3.79 -13.71
N ALA A 93 -6.81 -3.75 -13.86
CA ALA A 93 -7.65 -2.91 -13.00
C ALA A 93 -7.84 -3.54 -11.61
N TYR A 94 -8.13 -4.84 -11.58
CA TYR A 94 -8.39 -5.59 -10.36
C TYR A 94 -7.77 -6.98 -10.44
N TYR A 95 -7.33 -7.48 -9.29
CA TYR A 95 -6.92 -8.87 -9.12
C TYR A 95 -7.31 -9.36 -7.73
N TYR A 96 -7.47 -10.67 -7.60
CA TYR A 96 -7.81 -11.34 -6.35
C TYR A 96 -7.15 -12.71 -6.26
N TRP A 97 -7.07 -13.26 -5.06
CA TRP A 97 -6.80 -14.68 -4.88
C TRP A 97 -8.06 -15.52 -5.10
N VAL A 98 -7.90 -16.67 -5.74
CA VAL A 98 -8.92 -17.72 -5.85
C VAL A 98 -8.26 -19.05 -5.52
N GLY A 99 -8.63 -19.63 -4.37
CA GLY A 99 -7.92 -20.79 -3.83
C GLY A 99 -6.50 -20.46 -3.35
N GLU A 100 -5.69 -21.48 -3.12
CA GLU A 100 -4.41 -21.34 -2.39
C GLU A 100 -3.28 -20.73 -3.24
N ASP A 101 -3.28 -20.96 -4.55
CA ASP A 101 -2.13 -20.69 -5.41
C ASP A 101 -2.50 -20.04 -6.74
N THR A 102 -3.71 -19.52 -6.88
CA THR A 102 -4.20 -18.95 -8.13
C THR A 102 -4.66 -17.52 -7.93
N VAL A 103 -4.23 -16.64 -8.83
CA VAL A 103 -4.70 -15.26 -8.92
C VAL A 103 -5.67 -15.14 -10.09
N ILE A 104 -6.82 -14.52 -9.86
CA ILE A 104 -7.74 -14.08 -10.92
C ILE A 104 -7.56 -12.58 -11.14
N TYR A 105 -7.64 -12.12 -12.39
CA TYR A 105 -7.52 -10.71 -12.74
C TYR A 105 -8.36 -10.35 -13.96
N SER A 106 -8.75 -9.07 -14.05
CA SER A 106 -9.56 -8.56 -15.15
C SER A 106 -8.71 -8.02 -16.30
N ARG A 107 -9.20 -8.20 -17.53
CA ARG A 107 -8.63 -7.63 -18.76
C ARG A 107 -9.73 -7.06 -19.64
N ASP A 108 -9.39 -6.02 -20.39
CA ASP A 108 -10.19 -5.47 -21.48
C ASP A 108 -9.38 -5.52 -22.80
N THR A 109 -9.99 -5.13 -23.92
CA THR A 109 -9.26 -4.97 -25.20
C THR A 109 -9.35 -3.53 -25.67
N GLY A 110 -8.21 -2.83 -25.66
CA GLY A 110 -8.13 -1.46 -26.17
C GLY A 110 -8.95 -0.45 -25.37
N GLY A 111 -9.33 -0.78 -24.12
CA GLY A 111 -10.15 0.10 -23.28
C GLY A 111 -11.63 0.14 -23.67
N ASP A 112 -12.14 -0.93 -24.29
CA ASP A 112 -13.57 -1.10 -24.55
C ASP A 112 -14.40 -1.39 -23.29
N GLU A 113 -13.74 -1.56 -22.15
CA GLU A 113 -14.33 -1.87 -20.84
C GLU A 113 -15.16 -3.18 -20.83
N ASN A 114 -15.05 -3.99 -21.88
CA ASN A 114 -15.65 -5.32 -21.93
C ASN A 114 -14.75 -6.31 -21.19
N PHE A 115 -14.79 -6.22 -19.86
CA PHE A 115 -13.93 -7.01 -19.00
C PHE A 115 -14.18 -8.51 -19.16
N TYR A 116 -13.09 -9.26 -19.26
CA TYR A 116 -13.06 -10.72 -19.16
C TYR A 116 -12.04 -11.13 -18.09
N LEU A 117 -12.23 -12.32 -17.53
CA LEU A 117 -11.44 -12.82 -16.41
C LEU A 117 -10.40 -13.83 -16.88
N VAL A 118 -9.21 -13.67 -16.33
CA VAL A 118 -8.05 -14.53 -16.56
C VAL A 118 -7.53 -15.00 -15.21
N THR A 119 -7.14 -16.26 -15.13
CA THR A 119 -6.48 -16.83 -13.94
C THR A 119 -5.02 -17.12 -14.25
N VAL A 120 -4.15 -16.99 -13.27
CA VAL A 120 -2.77 -17.48 -13.31
C VAL A 120 -2.42 -18.28 -12.06
N ASN A 121 -1.93 -19.50 -12.22
CA ASN A 121 -1.38 -20.27 -11.12
C ASN A 121 0.02 -19.75 -10.79
N VAL A 122 0.25 -19.33 -9.54
CA VAL A 122 1.50 -18.69 -9.13
C VAL A 122 2.66 -19.65 -9.04
N LYS A 123 2.42 -20.97 -8.95
CA LYS A 123 3.48 -21.98 -8.91
C LYS A 123 3.92 -22.37 -10.32
N THR A 124 2.97 -22.64 -11.22
CA THR A 124 3.26 -23.13 -12.58
C THR A 124 3.41 -22.03 -13.61
N GLY A 125 2.84 -20.85 -13.36
CA GLY A 125 2.72 -19.77 -14.35
C GLY A 125 1.67 -20.03 -15.42
N GLU A 126 0.85 -21.07 -15.27
CA GLU A 126 -0.22 -21.39 -16.21
C GLU A 126 -1.29 -20.28 -16.19
N GLU A 127 -1.46 -19.60 -17.32
CA GLU A 127 -2.47 -18.58 -17.52
C GLU A 127 -3.64 -19.13 -18.34
N LYS A 128 -4.87 -18.84 -17.90
CA LYS A 128 -6.10 -19.30 -18.55
C LYS A 128 -7.17 -18.23 -18.56
N THR A 129 -7.72 -17.95 -19.73
CA THR A 129 -8.95 -17.16 -19.86
C THR A 129 -10.15 -18.01 -19.48
N ILE A 130 -10.96 -17.55 -18.52
CA ILE A 130 -12.05 -18.34 -17.91
C ILE A 130 -13.45 -17.80 -18.25
N THR A 131 -13.55 -16.66 -18.92
CA THR A 131 -14.82 -16.12 -19.43
C THR A 131 -14.67 -15.76 -20.91
N PRO A 132 -15.78 -15.70 -21.68
CA PRO A 132 -15.71 -15.21 -23.06
C PRO A 132 -15.12 -13.80 -23.12
N THR A 133 -14.36 -13.51 -24.18
CA THR A 133 -13.70 -12.20 -24.39
C THR A 133 -14.55 -11.22 -25.19
N SER A 134 -15.78 -11.60 -25.56
CA SER A 134 -16.70 -10.76 -26.32
C SER A 134 -18.15 -11.16 -26.03
N GLY A 135 -19.06 -10.19 -26.19
CA GLY A 135 -20.51 -10.40 -26.02
C GLY A 135 -20.98 -10.51 -24.56
N VAL A 136 -20.06 -10.49 -23.60
CA VAL A 136 -20.34 -10.49 -22.16
C VAL A 136 -19.31 -9.61 -21.44
N VAL A 137 -19.69 -9.13 -20.26
CA VAL A 137 -18.78 -8.48 -19.32
C VAL A 137 -18.78 -9.30 -18.03
N ALA A 138 -17.59 -9.62 -17.53
CA ALA A 138 -17.42 -10.47 -16.36
C ALA A 138 -16.72 -9.72 -15.22
N TYR A 139 -17.24 -9.91 -14.01
CA TYR A 139 -16.72 -9.32 -12.78
C TYR A 139 -16.60 -10.39 -11.70
N VAL A 140 -15.63 -10.20 -10.80
CA VAL A 140 -15.58 -10.91 -9.53
C VAL A 140 -16.50 -10.17 -8.56
N ILE A 141 -17.50 -10.86 -8.03
CA ILE A 141 -18.44 -10.29 -7.05
C ILE A 141 -17.99 -10.59 -5.63
N ASP A 142 -17.46 -11.80 -5.40
CA ASP A 142 -17.03 -12.30 -4.11
C ASP A 142 -15.94 -13.36 -4.30
N THR A 143 -14.96 -13.35 -3.40
CA THR A 143 -13.81 -14.27 -3.35
C THR A 143 -13.96 -15.34 -2.26
N LEU A 144 -15.01 -15.24 -1.43
CA LEU A 144 -15.44 -16.21 -0.41
C LEU A 144 -14.40 -16.49 0.70
N ASP A 145 -13.46 -15.58 0.90
CA ASP A 145 -12.39 -15.56 1.89
C ASP A 145 -12.78 -14.91 3.23
#